data_AF-A0A0G0VH13-F1
#
_entry.id   AF-A0A0G0VH13-F1
#
_cell.length_a   1.000
_cell.length_b   1.000
_cell.length_c   1.000
_cell.angle_alpha   90.00
_cell.angle_beta   90.00
_cell.angle_gamma   90.00
#
_symmetry.space_group_name_H-M   'P 1'
#
loop_
_entity.id
_entity.type
_entity.pdbx_description
1 polymer ?
#
loop_
_entity_poly.entity_id
_entity_poly.type
_entity_poly.pdbx_seq_one_letter_code
_entity_poly.pdbx_strand_id
1 'polypeptide(L)' 'MTPTQKSLEQYFAEYGVTDADKKAKLLPLITDLIYDRNMHVVNLETEADEYRKHQIEEGIAELEDEIKRQFESCL' A
#
# COMPACT_ATOMS: atom_id res chain seq x y z
N MET A 1 9.06 -7.24 10.34
CA MET A 1 8.31 -8.24 9.54
C MET A 1 8.60 -7.94 8.09
N THR A 2 8.84 -8.95 7.26
CA THR A 2 9.02 -8.74 5.81
C THR A 2 7.68 -8.27 5.22
N PRO A 3 7.64 -7.15 4.47
CA PRO A 3 6.43 -6.71 3.79
C PRO A 3 5.89 -7.80 2.86
N THR A 4 4.57 -7.99 2.82
CA THR A 4 3.89 -8.88 1.86
C THR A 4 2.92 -8.09 1.02
N GLN A 5 2.65 -8.54 -0.21
CA GLN A 5 1.66 -7.91 -1.09
C GLN A 5 0.28 -7.86 -0.41
N LYS A 6 -0.48 -6.79 -0.67
CA LYS A 6 -1.82 -6.58 -0.13
C LYS A 6 -2.82 -6.22 -1.22
N SER A 7 -4.03 -6.78 -1.15
CA SER A 7 -5.14 -6.42 -2.04
C SER A 7 -5.90 -5.18 -1.53
N LEU A 8 -6.70 -4.57 -2.42
CA LEU A 8 -7.60 -3.47 -2.06
C LEU A 8 -8.55 -3.85 -0.91
N GLU A 9 -9.09 -5.07 -0.94
CA GLU A 9 -10.00 -5.60 0.09
C GLU A 9 -9.32 -5.73 1.44
N GLN A 10 -8.04 -6.10 1.48
CA GLN A 10 -7.27 -6.15 2.72
C GLN A 10 -7.10 -4.76 3.31
N TYR A 11 -6.79 -3.75 2.49
CA TYR A 11 -6.76 -2.36 2.94
C TYR A 11 -8.14 -1.87 3.44
N PHE A 12 -9.22 -2.15 2.70
CA PHE A 12 -10.56 -1.80 3.17
C PHE A 12 -10.91 -2.47 4.51
N ALA A 13 -10.51 -3.73 4.71
CA ALA A 13 -10.72 -4.43 5.98
C ALA A 13 -9.88 -3.84 7.12
N GLU A 14 -8.60 -3.54 6.88
CA GLU A 14 -7.69 -2.94 7.87
C GLU A 14 -8.19 -1.58 8.38
N TYR A 15 -8.75 -0.76 7.49
CA TYR A 15 -9.29 0.57 7.83
C TYR A 15 -10.80 0.57 8.13
N GLY A 16 -11.45 -0.60 8.19
CA GLY A 16 -12.87 -0.73 8.54
C GLY A 16 -13.84 -0.10 7.52
N VAL A 17 -13.43 0.05 6.27
CA VAL A 17 -14.28 0.62 5.20
C VAL A 17 -15.18 -0.46 4.62
N THR A 18 -16.44 -0.48 5.07
CA THR A 18 -17.45 -1.46 4.62
C THR A 18 -18.47 -0.87 3.64
N ASP A 19 -18.67 0.44 3.68
CA ASP A 19 -19.64 1.17 2.85
C ASP A 19 -19.21 1.25 1.38
N ALA A 20 -20.13 0.93 0.46
CA ALA A 20 -19.85 0.84 -0.97
C ALA A 20 -19.51 2.20 -1.60
N ASP A 21 -20.17 3.27 -1.16
CA ASP A 21 -19.91 4.62 -1.68
C ASP A 21 -18.55 5.13 -1.21
N LYS A 22 -18.17 4.86 0.05
CA LYS A 22 -16.83 5.14 0.56
C LYS A 22 -15.76 4.37 -0.21
N LYS A 23 -15.97 3.09 -0.50
CA LYS A 23 -15.06 2.31 -1.36
C LYS A 23 -14.93 2.92 -2.76
N ALA A 24 -16.05 3.27 -3.40
CA ALA A 24 -16.05 3.87 -4.73
C ALA A 24 -15.27 5.20 -4.78
N LYS A 25 -15.35 6.02 -3.71
CA LYS A 25 -14.56 7.26 -3.59
C LYS A 25 -13.06 7.01 -3.40
N LEU A 26 -12.70 6.00 -2.61
CA LEU A 26 -11.31 5.66 -2.30
C LEU A 26 -10.60 4.97 -3.45
N LEU A 27 -11.28 4.08 -4.20
CA LEU A 27 -10.70 3.31 -5.29
C LEU A 27 -9.78 4.12 -6.22
N PRO A 28 -10.20 5.24 -6.82
CA PRO A 28 -9.33 6.01 -7.72
C PRO A 28 -8.12 6.66 -7.01
N LEU A 29 -8.15 6.81 -5.68
CA LEU A 29 -7.06 7.43 -4.92
C LEU A 29 -5.99 6.43 -4.48
N ILE A 30 -6.39 5.18 -4.22
CA ILE A 30 -5.50 4.17 -3.61
C ILE A 30 -5.06 3.07 -4.57
N THR A 31 -5.72 2.89 -5.72
CA THR A 31 -5.45 1.75 -6.62
C THR A 31 -4.01 1.75 -7.12
N ASP A 32 -3.55 2.88 -7.67
CA ASP A 32 -2.19 3.00 -8.20
C ASP A 32 -1.16 2.94 -7.07
N LEU A 33 -1.45 3.57 -5.92
CA LEU A 33 -0.57 3.52 -4.75
C LEU A 33 -0.35 2.08 -4.25
N ILE A 34 -1.42 1.29 -4.17
CA ILE A 34 -1.33 -0.12 -3.74
C ILE A 34 -0.61 -0.97 -4.78
N TYR A 35 -0.83 -0.70 -6.07
CA TYR A 35 -0.09 -1.36 -7.14
C TYR A 35 1.41 -1.09 -7.02
N ASP A 36 1.81 0.18 -6.92
CA ASP A 36 3.21 0.59 -6.80
C ASP A 36 3.85 -0.02 -5.56
N ARG A 37 3.14 0.04 -4.42
CA ARG A 37 3.58 -0.55 -3.15
C ARG A 37 3.81 -2.06 -3.29
N ASN A 38 2.93 -2.76 -3.99
CA ASN A 38 3.10 -4.20 -4.24
C ASN A 38 4.26 -4.50 -5.20
N MET A 39 4.49 -3.63 -6.19
CA MET A 39 5.67 -3.74 -7.06
C MET A 39 6.97 -3.56 -6.27
N HIS A 40 7.01 -2.66 -5.27
CA HIS A 40 8.15 -2.57 -4.36
C HIS A 40 8.35 -3.85 -3.55
N VAL A 41 7.29 -4.49 -3.06
CA VAL A 41 7.41 -5.78 -2.36
C VAL A 41 7.98 -6.86 -3.29
N VAL A 42 7.52 -6.96 -4.53
CA VAL A 42 8.06 -7.91 -5.51
C VAL A 42 9.54 -7.63 -5.80
N ASN A 43 9.91 -6.36 -5.93
CA ASN A 43 11.31 -5.98 -6.12
C ASN A 43 12.17 -6.38 -4.90
N LEU A 44 11.66 -6.17 -3.68
CA LEU A 44 12.35 -6.54 -2.45
C LEU A 44 12.63 -8.05 -2.35
N GLU A 45 11.69 -8.89 -2.80
CA GLU A 45 11.82 -10.35 -2.81
C GLU A 45 12.97 -10.85 -3.70
N THR A 46 13.34 -10.09 -4.72
CA THR A 46 14.35 -10.47 -5.73
C THR A 46 15.66 -9.73 -5.60
N GLU A 47 15.71 -8.64 -4.83
CA GLU A 47 16.92 -7.84 -4.65
C GLU A 47 17.92 -8.55 -3.72
N ALA A 48 19.19 -8.53 -4.09
CA ALA A 48 20.27 -9.14 -3.33
C ALA A 48 21.13 -8.11 -2.59
N ASP A 49 21.17 -6.87 -3.09
CA ASP A 49 21.94 -5.77 -2.50
C ASP A 49 21.22 -5.16 -1.29
N GLU A 50 21.85 -5.22 -0.12
CA GLU A 50 21.26 -4.76 1.15
C GLU A 50 20.97 -3.25 1.18
N TYR A 51 21.78 -2.44 0.50
CA TYR A 51 21.53 -1.00 0.44
C TYR A 51 20.27 -0.71 -0.40
N ARG A 52 20.12 -1.40 -1.54
CA ARG A 52 18.91 -1.30 -2.37
C ARG A 52 17.67 -1.84 -1.67
N LYS A 53 17.79 -2.95 -0.93
CA LYS A 53 16.69 -3.45 -0.10
C LYS A 53 16.20 -2.37 0.86
N HIS A 54 17.12 -1.69 1.54
CA HIS A 54 16.75 -0.62 2.45
C HIS A 54 16.01 0.52 1.74
N GLN A 55 16.47 0.95 0.57
CA GLN A 55 15.77 1.96 -0.23
C GLN A 55 14.36 1.51 -0.67
N ILE A 56 14.20 0.23 -1.01
CA ILE A 56 12.90 -0.34 -1.38
C ILE A 56 11.98 -0.38 -0.16
N GLU A 57 12.49 -0.75 1.02
CA GLU A 57 11.74 -0.75 2.28
C GLU A 57 11.27 0.66 2.67
N GLU A 58 12.12 1.68 2.52
CA GLU A 58 11.73 3.08 2.70
C GLU A 58 10.60 3.48 1.75
N GLY A 59 10.71 3.12 0.46
CA GLY A 59 9.64 3.38 -0.51
C GLY A 59 8.32 2.68 -0.17
N ILE A 60 8.37 1.44 0.35
CA ILE A 60 7.17 0.75 0.86
C ILE A 60 6.55 1.55 2.02
N ALA A 61 7.36 2.02 2.96
CA ALA A 61 6.87 2.78 4.11
C ALA A 61 6.22 4.12 3.68
N GLU A 62 6.84 4.85 2.75
CA GLU A 62 6.29 6.10 2.21
C GLU A 62 4.94 5.88 1.51
N LEU A 63 4.81 4.80 0.73
CA LEU A 63 3.55 4.45 0.07
C LEU A 63 2.47 4.00 1.07
N GLU A 64 2.82 3.24 2.11
CA GLU A 64 1.89 2.86 3.18
C GLU A 64 1.38 4.11 3.92
N ASP A 65 2.25 5.09 4.19
CA ASP A 65 1.86 6.36 4.80
C ASP A 65 0.94 7.18 3.88
N GLU A 66 1.20 7.20 2.58
CA GLU A 66 0.32 7.88 1.63
C GLU A 66 -1.04 7.20 1.52
N ILE A 67 -1.08 5.87 1.39
CA ILE A 67 -2.33 5.09 1.39
C ILE A 67 -3.12 5.40 2.66
N LYS A 68 -2.47 5.39 3.82
CA LYS A 68 -3.09 5.74 5.10
C LYS A 68 -3.71 7.14 5.08
N ARG A 69 -2.99 8.15 4.57
CA ARG A 69 -3.53 9.52 4.43
C ARG A 69 -4.79 9.57 3.58
N GLN A 70 -4.84 8.81 2.48
CA GLN A 70 -6.04 8.73 1.64
C GLN A 70 -7.24 8.16 2.42
N PHE A 71 -7.03 7.08 3.18
CA PHE A 71 -8.06 6.51 4.05
C PHE A 71 -8.53 7.48 5.14
N GLU A 72 -7.61 8.12 5.87
CA GLU A 72 -7.93 9.07 6.93
C GLU A 72 -8.65 10.32 6.43
N SER A 73 -8.34 10.79 5.22
CA SER A 73 -8.99 11.97 4.62
C SER A 73 -10.43 11.72 4.15
N CYS A 74 -10.79 10.46 3.91
CA CYS A 74 -12.08 10.05 3.37
C CYS A 74 -13.05 9.48 4.44
N LEU A 75 -12.57 9.31 5.68
CA LEU A 75 -13.33 8.80 6.82
C LEU A 75 -14.05 9.92 7.58
#